data_AF-A0A6A6HT75-F1
#
_entry.id   AF-A0A6A6HT75-F1
#
_cell.length_a   1.000
_cell.length_b   1.000
_cell.length_c   1.000
_cell.angle_alpha   90.00
_cell.angle_beta   90.00
_cell.angle_gamma   90.00
#
_symmetry.space_group_name_H-M   'P 1'
#
loop_
_entity.id
_entity.type
_entity.pdbx_description
1 polymer ?
#
loop_
_entity_poly.entity_id
_entity_poly.type
_entity_poly.pdbx_seq_one_letter_code
_entity_poly.pdbx_strand_id
1 'polypeptide(L)'
;MAPSLVQPLLLLIFTAFTIAIGPTSIFINQVPEYSLLSQCAETEVSTIVRDMAYGCGDDSRTTSFACFCYDSSAKFSGMIGRHVQTACTTDGTQNTSVVEVFSSYCQLGQVAANPPGW
;
A
#
# COMPACT_ATOMS: atom_id res chain seq x y z
N MET A 1 13.17 54.36 31.29
CA MET A 1 14.15 53.36 30.82
C MET A 1 13.56 51.98 31.09
N ALA A 2 12.69 51.47 30.21
CA ALA A 2 12.98 50.58 29.07
C ALA A 2 13.37 49.14 29.53
N PRO A 3 13.00 48.08 28.79
CA PRO A 3 11.70 47.39 28.85
C PRO A 3 11.91 45.88 29.13
N SER A 4 10.98 45.03 28.68
CA SER A 4 11.23 43.62 28.26
C SER A 4 11.03 42.53 29.33
N LEU A 5 10.48 41.35 29.02
CA LEU A 5 10.17 40.69 27.76
C LEU A 5 9.30 39.44 28.11
N VAL A 6 8.23 39.21 27.33
CA VAL A 6 7.70 37.90 26.84
C VAL A 6 7.61 36.70 27.79
N GLN A 7 6.49 36.01 27.98
CA GLN A 7 5.56 35.32 27.05
C GLN A 7 5.48 33.86 27.56
N PRO A 8 4.31 33.22 27.52
CA PRO A 8 4.04 32.06 28.36
C PRO A 8 4.85 30.86 27.89
N LEU A 9 5.22 30.04 28.87
CA LEU A 9 5.82 28.72 28.75
C LEU A 9 4.83 27.77 28.04
N LEU A 10 4.63 27.94 26.73
CA LEU A 10 3.95 26.96 25.88
C LEU A 10 5.05 26.16 25.17
N LEU A 11 5.51 25.09 25.82
CA LEU A 11 6.35 24.07 25.21
C LEU A 11 5.57 23.42 24.06
N LEU A 12 5.76 23.94 22.85
CA LEU A 12 5.35 23.31 21.59
C LEU A 12 6.23 22.08 21.38
N ILE A 13 5.72 20.92 21.83
CA ILE A 13 6.30 19.62 21.50
C ILE A 13 5.92 19.31 20.05
N PHE A 14 6.70 19.79 19.09
CA PHE A 14 6.60 19.34 17.70
C PHE A 14 7.25 17.97 17.60
N THR A 15 6.48 16.90 17.79
CA THR A 15 6.89 15.55 17.37
C THR A 15 6.98 15.56 15.85
N ALA A 16 8.19 15.59 15.32
CA ALA A 16 8.44 15.39 13.90
C ALA A 16 8.06 13.94 13.56
N PHE A 17 6.92 13.74 12.89
CA PHE A 17 6.60 12.45 12.27
C PHE A 17 7.57 12.26 11.10
N THR A 18 8.61 11.44 11.30
CA THR A 18 9.46 11.00 10.20
C THR A 18 8.70 9.97 9.39
N ILE A 19 8.22 10.37 8.21
CA ILE A 19 7.64 9.45 7.24
C ILE A 19 8.81 8.60 6.71
N ALA A 20 8.73 7.27 6.83
CA ALA A 20 9.73 6.38 6.25
C ALA A 20 9.59 6.40 4.71
N ILE A 21 10.33 7.30 4.06
CA ILE A 21 10.41 7.39 2.59
C ILE A 21 11.64 6.58 2.17
N GLY A 22 11.56 5.27 2.32
CA GLY A 22 12.59 4.33 1.87
C GLY A 22 11.98 3.27 0.97
N PRO A 23 12.78 2.64 0.09
CA PRO A 23 12.32 1.47 -0.67
C PRO A 23 11.82 0.39 0.30
N THR A 24 10.52 0.09 0.24
CA THR A 24 9.86 -0.86 1.15
C THR A 24 9.53 -2.14 0.40
N SER A 25 10.15 -3.25 0.79
CA SER A 25 9.84 -4.60 0.28
C SER A 25 8.66 -5.20 1.04
N ILE A 26 7.50 -4.56 0.92
CA ILE A 26 6.22 -5.08 1.40
C ILE A 26 5.56 -5.76 0.20
N PHE A 27 5.20 -7.03 0.38
CA PHE A 27 4.67 -7.87 -0.69
C PHE A 27 3.20 -8.16 -0.49
N ILE A 28 2.43 -8.17 -1.57
CA ILE A 28 0.98 -8.39 -1.53
C ILE A 28 0.58 -9.76 -0.97
N ASN A 29 1.45 -10.78 -1.10
CA ASN A 29 1.22 -12.10 -0.52
C ASN A 29 1.46 -12.17 0.99
N GLN A 30 1.84 -11.06 1.64
CA GLN A 30 1.82 -10.94 3.10
C GLN A 30 0.40 -10.70 3.64
N VAL A 31 -0.56 -10.35 2.78
CA VAL A 31 -1.98 -10.31 3.13
C VAL A 31 -2.51 -11.74 3.25
N PRO A 32 -3.03 -12.18 4.40
CA PRO A 32 -3.49 -13.57 4.60
C PRO A 32 -4.51 -14.03 3.54
N GLU A 33 -5.45 -13.16 3.20
CA GLU A 33 -6.53 -13.41 2.23
C GLU A 33 -6.01 -13.58 0.80
N TYR A 34 -4.77 -13.18 0.51
CA TYR A 34 -4.14 -13.42 -0.80
C TYR A 34 -4.17 -14.91 -1.17
N SER A 35 -3.89 -15.78 -0.19
CA SER A 35 -3.87 -17.24 -0.38
C SER A 35 -5.25 -17.88 -0.54
N LEU A 36 -6.33 -17.11 -0.33
CA LEU A 36 -7.71 -17.54 -0.50
C LEU A 36 -8.25 -17.16 -1.89
N LEU A 37 -7.51 -16.35 -2.66
CA LEU A 37 -7.86 -16.03 -4.03
C LEU A 37 -7.84 -17.30 -4.88
N SER A 38 -8.79 -17.37 -5.80
CA SER A 38 -8.71 -18.37 -6.86
C SER A 38 -7.49 -18.10 -7.75
N GLN A 39 -7.02 -19.14 -8.45
CA GLN A 39 -5.86 -19.02 -9.34
C GLN A 39 -6.03 -17.91 -10.40
N CYS A 40 -7.24 -17.72 -10.94
CA CYS A 40 -7.48 -16.70 -11.96
C CYS A 40 -7.32 -15.27 -11.42
N ALA A 41 -7.58 -15.05 -10.12
CA ALA A 41 -7.42 -13.74 -9.50
C ALA A 41 -6.00 -13.51 -9.00
N GLU A 42 -5.42 -14.55 -8.38
CA GLU A 42 -4.05 -14.53 -7.87
C GLU A 42 -3.04 -14.24 -8.99
N THR A 43 -3.18 -14.91 -10.15
CA THR A 43 -2.30 -14.69 -11.30
C THR A 43 -2.35 -13.24 -11.76
N GLU A 44 -3.53 -12.65 -11.95
CA GLU A 44 -3.65 -11.27 -12.43
C GLU A 44 -3.05 -10.27 -11.44
N VAL A 45 -3.35 -10.40 -10.14
CA VAL A 45 -2.83 -9.46 -9.14
C VAL A 45 -1.32 -9.63 -8.94
N SER A 46 -0.78 -10.85 -9.03
CA SER A 46 0.65 -11.10 -9.01
C SER A 46 1.34 -10.43 -10.20
N THR A 47 0.82 -10.59 -11.41
CA THR A 47 1.39 -9.95 -12.61
C THR A 47 1.36 -8.43 -12.53
N ILE A 48 0.30 -7.86 -11.99
CA ILE A 48 0.19 -6.40 -11.85
C ILE A 48 1.14 -5.88 -10.76
N VAL A 49 1.12 -6.46 -9.55
CA VAL A 49 1.78 -5.88 -8.37
C VAL A 49 3.18 -6.42 -8.15
N ARG A 50 3.41 -7.72 -8.32
CA ARG A 50 4.73 -8.35 -8.10
C ARG A 50 5.62 -8.25 -9.31
N ASP A 51 5.07 -8.53 -10.49
CA ASP A 51 5.84 -8.46 -11.74
C ASP A 51 5.89 -7.04 -12.31
N MET A 52 5.09 -6.12 -11.74
CA MET A 52 5.06 -4.70 -12.10
C MET A 52 4.81 -4.46 -13.59
N ALA A 53 4.06 -5.37 -14.22
CA ALA A 53 3.95 -5.44 -15.68
C ALA A 53 3.31 -4.21 -16.33
N TYR A 54 2.57 -3.41 -15.56
CA TYR A 54 1.79 -2.27 -16.04
C TYR A 54 2.22 -0.92 -15.45
N GLY A 55 3.35 -0.88 -14.75
CA GLY A 55 3.90 0.32 -14.13
C GLY A 55 4.41 0.05 -12.72
N CYS A 56 4.93 1.10 -12.08
CA CYS A 56 5.64 0.99 -10.81
C CYS A 56 6.86 0.06 -10.86
N GLY A 57 7.38 -0.27 -12.05
CA GLY A 57 8.61 -1.05 -12.19
C GLY A 57 9.81 -0.32 -11.60
N ASP A 58 10.68 -1.06 -10.93
CA ASP A 58 11.84 -0.53 -10.23
C ASP A 58 13.13 -1.33 -10.54
N ASP A 59 13.27 -1.79 -11.78
CA ASP A 59 14.37 -2.66 -12.24
C ASP A 59 14.46 -3.98 -11.44
N SER A 60 13.29 -4.59 -11.18
CA SER A 60 13.15 -5.85 -10.43
C SER A 60 13.64 -5.77 -8.98
N ARG A 61 13.64 -4.57 -8.38
CA ARG A 61 14.03 -4.38 -6.97
C ARG A 61 12.87 -4.71 -6.03
N THR A 62 11.64 -4.79 -6.51
CA THR A 62 10.44 -5.21 -5.76
C THR A 62 10.14 -4.33 -4.54
N THR A 63 10.46 -3.05 -4.66
CA THR A 63 10.32 -1.98 -3.66
C THR A 63 9.23 -0.97 -4.02
N SER A 64 8.33 -1.38 -4.91
CA SER A 64 7.31 -0.54 -5.56
C SER A 64 6.03 -0.32 -4.75
N PHE A 65 6.02 -0.77 -3.50
CA PHE A 65 4.89 -0.60 -2.57
C PHE A 65 4.36 0.83 -2.55
N ALA A 66 5.25 1.82 -2.41
CA ALA A 66 4.85 3.23 -2.34
C ALA A 66 4.16 3.70 -3.63
N CYS A 67 4.64 3.27 -4.80
CA CYS A 67 4.01 3.60 -6.07
C CYS A 67 2.61 2.99 -6.18
N PHE A 68 2.46 1.71 -5.82
CA PHE A 68 1.15 1.05 -5.85
C PHE A 68 0.18 1.63 -4.83
N CYS A 69 0.62 1.91 -3.61
CA CYS A 69 -0.28 2.19 -2.48
C CYS A 69 -0.46 3.68 -2.15
N TYR A 70 0.51 4.52 -2.48
CA TYR A 70 0.43 5.96 -2.22
C TYR A 70 0.28 6.78 -3.50
N ASP A 71 1.07 6.49 -4.54
CA ASP A 71 1.07 7.34 -5.74
C ASP A 71 -0.06 7.00 -6.72
N SER A 72 -0.44 5.73 -6.83
CA SER A 72 -1.31 5.24 -7.92
C SER A 72 -2.38 4.22 -7.48
N SER A 73 -2.73 4.17 -6.19
CA SER A 73 -3.62 3.12 -5.63
C SER A 73 -4.98 3.03 -6.31
N ALA A 74 -5.66 4.15 -6.52
CA ALA A 74 -6.96 4.16 -7.19
C ALA A 74 -6.88 3.63 -8.63
N LYS A 75 -5.81 3.99 -9.37
CA LYS A 75 -5.56 3.50 -10.73
C LYS A 75 -5.37 1.99 -10.73
N PHE A 76 -4.48 1.48 -9.87
CA PHE A 76 -4.16 0.06 -9.86
C PHE A 76 -5.28 -0.79 -9.28
N SER A 77 -6.01 -0.33 -8.27
CA SER A 77 -7.23 -0.98 -7.78
C SER A 77 -8.25 -1.18 -8.92
N GLY A 78 -8.52 -0.12 -9.70
CA GLY A 78 -9.42 -0.19 -10.84
C GLY A 78 -8.89 -1.03 -12.01
N MET A 79 -7.57 -1.17 -12.17
CA MET A 79 -6.95 -2.03 -13.18
C MET A 79 -7.04 -3.50 -12.76
N ILE A 80 -6.66 -3.82 -11.53
CA ILE A 80 -6.73 -5.17 -10.95
C ILE A 80 -8.16 -5.71 -11.06
N GLY A 81 -9.16 -4.94 -10.66
CA GLY A 81 -10.54 -5.38 -10.73
C GLY A 81 -11.00 -5.73 -12.16
N ARG A 82 -10.60 -4.94 -13.17
CA ARG A 82 -10.93 -5.24 -14.59
C ARG A 82 -10.23 -6.48 -15.11
N HIS A 83 -8.95 -6.65 -14.76
CA HIS A 83 -8.18 -7.84 -15.12
C HIS A 83 -8.79 -9.10 -14.54
N VAL A 84 -9.09 -9.08 -13.23
CA VAL A 84 -9.73 -10.21 -12.56
C VAL A 84 -11.14 -10.46 -13.06
N GLN A 85 -11.94 -9.42 -13.32
CA GLN A 85 -13.26 -9.59 -13.95
C GLN A 85 -13.18 -10.30 -15.31
N THR A 86 -12.11 -10.05 -16.07
CA THR A 86 -11.89 -10.69 -17.38
C THR A 86 -11.38 -12.12 -17.24
N ALA A 87 -10.48 -12.38 -16.28
CA ALA A 87 -9.89 -13.71 -16.06
C ALA A 87 -10.83 -14.67 -15.32
N CYS A 88 -11.60 -14.18 -14.35
CA CYS A 88 -12.47 -14.97 -13.48
C CYS A 88 -13.94 -14.90 -13.91
N THR A 89 -14.23 -15.29 -15.15
CA THR A 89 -15.59 -15.17 -15.74
C THR A 89 -16.65 -16.02 -15.03
N THR A 90 -16.24 -17.11 -14.39
CA THR A 90 -17.12 -18.07 -13.70
C THR A 90 -17.30 -17.77 -12.20
N ASP A 91 -16.44 -16.93 -11.62
CA ASP A 91 -16.50 -16.55 -10.21
C ASP A 91 -16.33 -15.04 -10.06
N GLY A 92 -17.46 -14.33 -10.16
CA GLY A 92 -17.49 -12.87 -10.03
C GLY A 92 -17.12 -12.35 -8.64
N THR A 93 -17.12 -13.20 -7.61
CA THR A 93 -16.75 -12.78 -6.24
C THR A 93 -15.28 -12.37 -6.15
N GLN A 94 -14.44 -12.98 -7.00
CA GLN A 94 -13.00 -12.73 -7.04
C GLN A 94 -12.65 -11.27 -7.34
N ASN A 95 -13.47 -10.56 -8.11
CA ASN A 95 -13.25 -9.14 -8.40
C ASN A 95 -13.32 -8.30 -7.10
N THR A 96 -14.27 -8.58 -6.22
CA THR A 96 -14.35 -7.91 -4.92
C THR A 96 -13.19 -8.34 -4.02
N SER A 97 -12.95 -9.66 -3.90
CA SER A 97 -11.92 -10.21 -3.02
C SER A 97 -10.51 -9.71 -3.37
N VAL A 98 -10.17 -9.60 -4.65
CA VAL A 98 -8.84 -9.12 -5.05
C VAL A 98 -8.65 -7.64 -4.74
N VAL A 99 -9.70 -6.82 -4.87
CA VAL A 99 -9.66 -5.39 -4.56
C VAL A 99 -9.51 -5.19 -3.05
N GLU A 100 -10.17 -6.02 -2.25
CA GLU A 100 -10.00 -6.07 -0.79
C GLU A 100 -8.57 -6.48 -0.42
N VAL A 101 -8.01 -7.52 -1.04
CA VAL A 101 -6.61 -7.93 -0.84
C VAL A 101 -5.64 -6.80 -1.17
N PHE A 102 -5.84 -6.10 -2.29
CA PHE A 102 -5.01 -4.95 -2.67
C PHE A 102 -5.15 -3.78 -1.68
N SER A 103 -6.36 -3.53 -1.17
CA SER A 103 -6.58 -2.53 -0.12
C SER A 103 -5.86 -2.90 1.18
N SER A 104 -5.97 -4.14 1.64
CA SER A 104 -5.28 -4.65 2.83
C SER A 104 -3.76 -4.61 2.66
N TYR A 105 -3.25 -4.92 1.46
CA TYR A 105 -1.84 -4.77 1.12
C TYR A 105 -1.37 -3.34 1.39
N CYS A 106 -2.10 -2.34 0.93
CA CYS A 106 -1.75 -0.94 1.16
C CYS A 106 -1.85 -0.49 2.62
N GLN A 107 -2.56 -1.23 3.46
CA GLN A 107 -2.60 -0.98 4.91
C GLN A 107 -1.38 -1.57 5.64
N LEU A 108 -0.68 -2.55 5.07
CA LEU A 108 0.54 -3.11 5.68
C LEU A 108 1.63 -2.05 5.88
N GLY A 109 1.71 -1.05 5.00
CA GLY A 109 2.64 0.08 5.15
C GLY A 109 2.37 0.93 6.39
N GLN A 110 1.13 1.02 6.85
CA GLN A 110 0.77 1.75 8.07
C GLN A 110 1.20 0.96 9.32
N VAL A 111 1.09 -0.37 9.29
CA VAL A 111 1.56 -1.25 10.37
C VAL A 111 3.09 -1.26 10.45
N ALA A 112 3.78 -1.29 9.31
CA ALA A 112 5.24 -1.22 9.26
C ALA A 112 5.77 0.13 9.81
N ALA A 113 5.03 1.22 9.63
CA ALA A 113 5.37 2.52 10.19
C ALA A 113 5.06 2.65 11.70
N ASN A 114 4.17 1.82 12.24
CA ASN A 114 3.75 1.85 13.65
C ASN A 114 3.66 0.43 14.24
N PRO A 115 4.80 -0.23 14.53
CA PRO A 115 4.81 -1.57 15.10
C PRO A 115 4.19 -1.57 16.51
N PRO A 116 3.35 -2.55 16.88
CA PRO A 116 2.76 -2.61 18.21
C PRO A 116 3.86 -2.86 19.26
N GLY A 117 4.19 -1.81 20.04
CA GLY A 117 5.10 -1.96 21.19
C GLY A 117 6.07 -0.80 21.50
N TRP A 118 5.83 0.43 21.01
CA TRP A 118 6.57 1.64 21.43
C TRP A 118 5.62 2.70 21.95
#